data_AF-A0A355CN62-F1
#
_entry.id   AF-A0A355CN62-F1
#
_cell.length_a   1.000
_cell.length_b   1.000
_cell.length_c   1.000
_cell.angle_alpha   90.00
_cell.angle_beta   90.00
_cell.angle_gamma   90.00
#
_symmetry.space_group_name_H-M   'P 1'
#
loop_
_entity.id
_entity.type
_entity.pdbx_description
1 polymer ?
#
loop_
_entity_poly.entity_id
_entity_poly.type
_entity_poly.pdbx_seq_one_letter_code
_entity_poly.pdbx_strand_id
1 'polypeptide(L)'
;TGAPPLHSGGLLNIALQMPAQRGQLFGAVYSVNQDSGLTELFPDTVMTPESWQEKLDGWGNSYQLIEVTSGLGASVSGVLELAYFEWKMGLRPDWSDALPYYGQHPVKGH
;
A
#
# COMPACT_ATOMS: atom_id res chain seq x y z
N THR A 1 -5.38 -23.59 6.87
CA THR A 1 -4.76 -22.76 7.92
C THR A 1 -3.26 -22.79 7.68
N GLY A 2 -2.68 -21.71 7.16
CA GLY A 2 -1.25 -21.68 6.84
C GLY A 2 -0.81 -20.23 6.72
N ALA A 3 -0.25 -19.68 7.80
CA ALA A 3 0.45 -18.41 7.72
C ALA A 3 1.77 -18.63 6.95
N PRO A 4 2.15 -17.73 6.04
CA PRO A 4 3.41 -17.86 5.32
C PRO A 4 4.59 -17.76 6.31
N PRO A 5 5.70 -18.46 6.03
CA PRO A 5 6.88 -18.41 6.89
C PRO A 5 7.41 -16.97 6.95
N LEU A 6 7.40 -16.37 8.15
CA LEU A 6 8.16 -15.15 8.39
C LEU A 6 9.64 -15.47 8.15
N HIS A 7 10.25 -14.83 7.15
CA HIS A 7 11.68 -14.91 6.96
C HIS A 7 12.38 -14.24 8.14
N SER A 8 13.47 -14.89 8.60
CA SER A 8 14.32 -14.47 9.73
C SER A 8 14.63 -12.98 9.68
N GLY A 9 13.95 -12.18 10.50
CA GLY A 9 14.08 -10.73 10.54
C GLY A 9 12.79 -9.95 10.82
N GLY A 10 11.61 -10.59 10.82
CA GLY A 10 10.34 -9.90 11.09
C GLY A 10 9.89 -8.94 9.98
N LEU A 11 10.55 -9.02 8.81
CA LEU A 11 10.32 -8.19 7.64
C LEU A 11 9.51 -8.98 6.59
N LEU A 12 8.36 -8.44 6.20
CA LEU A 12 7.48 -9.00 5.16
C LEU A 12 7.22 -7.94 4.09
N ASN A 13 7.57 -8.21 2.83
CA ASN A 13 7.18 -7.34 1.73
C ASN A 13 5.81 -7.75 1.20
N ILE A 14 4.94 -6.77 1.02
CA ILE A 14 3.58 -6.93 0.50
C ILE A 14 3.45 -6.09 -0.75
N ALA A 15 3.16 -6.74 -1.88
CA ALA A 15 2.71 -6.06 -3.08
C ALA A 15 1.18 -5.99 -3.05
N LEU A 16 0.61 -4.80 -3.14
CA LEU A 16 -0.82 -4.57 -3.21
C LEU A 16 -1.21 -4.25 -4.64
N GLN A 17 -2.33 -4.82 -5.09
CA GLN A 17 -2.98 -4.42 -6.33
C GLN A 17 -4.48 -4.25 -6.13
N MET A 18 -5.04 -3.19 -6.70
CA MET A 18 -6.48 -2.91 -6.64
C MET A 18 -6.98 -2.44 -8.02
N PRO A 19 -8.16 -2.88 -8.48
CA PRO A 19 -8.75 -2.35 -9.70
C PRO A 19 -8.93 -0.83 -9.63
N ALA A 20 -8.44 -0.13 -10.66
CA ALA A 20 -8.65 1.30 -10.87
C ALA A 20 -9.66 1.54 -12.01
N GLN A 21 -9.87 2.81 -12.37
CA GLN A 21 -10.73 3.15 -13.51
C GLN A 21 -10.07 2.78 -14.85
N ARG A 22 -10.89 2.56 -15.88
CA ARG A 22 -10.46 2.33 -17.27
C ARG A 22 -9.54 1.10 -17.44
N GLY A 23 -9.74 0.06 -16.63
CA GLY A 23 -8.95 -1.18 -16.72
C GLY A 23 -7.51 -1.04 -16.22
N GLN A 24 -7.18 0.06 -15.54
CA GLN A 24 -5.90 0.24 -14.86
C GLN A 24 -5.93 -0.42 -13.48
N LEU A 25 -4.76 -0.50 -12.84
CA LEU A 25 -4.60 -0.94 -11.45
C LEU A 25 -3.94 0.17 -10.62
N PHE A 26 -4.32 0.27 -9.36
CA PHE A 26 -3.45 0.84 -8.33
C PHE A 26 -2.49 -0.26 -7.89
N GLY A 27 -1.18 0.01 -7.98
CA GLY A 27 -0.12 -0.88 -7.51
C GLY A 27 0.74 -0.18 -6.46
N ALA A 28 1.10 -0.90 -5.39
CA ALA A 28 1.98 -0.41 -4.34
C ALA A 28 2.81 -1.56 -3.76
N VAL A 29 3.98 -1.27 -3.18
CA VAL A 29 4.75 -2.26 -2.43
C VAL A 29 5.18 -1.69 -1.09
N TYR A 30 4.87 -2.41 -0.02
CA TYR A 30 5.19 -2.03 1.35
C TYR A 30 6.07 -3.11 2.01
N SER A 31 6.96 -2.69 2.89
CA SER A 31 7.63 -3.57 3.83
C SER A 31 7.01 -3.41 5.21
N VAL A 32 6.57 -4.51 5.78
CA VAL A 32 6.04 -4.59 7.15
C VAL A 32 7.18 -5.01 8.06
N ASN A 33 7.47 -4.17 9.05
CA ASN A 33 8.32 -4.49 10.18
C ASN A 33 7.48 -4.45 11.46
N GLN A 34 7.60 -5.47 12.32
CA GLN A 34 6.82 -5.56 13.55
C GLN A 34 7.14 -4.44 14.56
N ASP A 35 8.37 -3.94 14.56
CA ASP A 35 8.85 -2.94 15.52
C ASP A 35 8.74 -1.52 15.00
N SER A 36 8.93 -1.31 13.70
CA SER A 36 8.94 0.02 13.06
C SER A 36 7.74 0.32 12.17
N GLY A 37 6.79 -0.62 12.05
CA GLY A 37 5.57 -0.43 11.26
C GLY A 37 5.77 -0.62 9.76
N LEU A 38 5.07 0.17 8.96
CA LEU A 38 5.03 0.04 7.50
C LEU A 38 6.04 1.00 6.84
N THR A 39 6.88 0.50 5.94
CA THR A 39 7.75 1.31 5.08
C THR A 39 7.30 1.17 3.63
N GLU A 40 7.15 2.30 2.95
CA GLU A 40 6.84 2.31 1.52
C GLU A 40 8.09 1.99 0.70
N LEU A 41 8.06 0.92 -0.09
CA LEU A 41 9.11 0.56 -1.04
C LEU A 41 8.78 1.03 -2.46
N PHE A 42 7.48 1.05 -2.78
CA PHE A 42 6.95 1.60 -4.01
C PHE A 42 5.58 2.24 -3.72
N PRO A 43 5.42 3.56 -3.99
CA PRO A 43 4.21 4.30 -3.65
C PRO A 43 3.00 3.85 -4.46
N ASP A 44 1.81 4.13 -3.92
CA ASP A 44 0.54 3.97 -4.63
C ASP A 44 0.58 4.69 -5.99
N THR A 45 0.49 3.90 -7.07
CA THR A 45 0.63 4.38 -8.44
C THR A 45 -0.41 3.72 -9.34
N VAL A 46 -1.09 4.52 -10.16
CA VAL A 46 -1.97 4.02 -11.22
C VAL A 46 -1.15 3.59 -12.43
N MET A 47 -1.31 2.35 -12.87
CA MET A 47 -0.61 1.78 -14.03
C MET A 47 -1.44 0.74 -14.77
N THR A 48 -0.98 0.27 -15.93
CA THR A 48 -1.64 -0.83 -16.63
C THR A 48 -1.28 -2.17 -15.97
N PRO A 49 -2.11 -3.22 -16.13
CA PRO A 49 -1.79 -4.55 -15.62
C PRO A 49 -0.45 -5.09 -16.12
N GLU A 50 -0.09 -4.81 -17.37
CA GLU A 50 1.15 -5.28 -17.99
C GLU A 50 2.37 -4.61 -17.36
N SER A 51 2.34 -3.28 -17.21
CA SER A 51 3.42 -2.55 -16.55
C SER A 51 3.57 -2.94 -15.07
N TRP A 52 2.46 -3.29 -14.40
CA TRP A 52 2.51 -3.80 -13.04
C TRP A 52 3.16 -5.18 -12.97
N GLN A 53 2.80 -6.09 -13.88
CA GLN A 53 3.41 -7.41 -13.93
C GLN A 53 4.91 -7.30 -14.22
N GLU A 54 5.33 -6.48 -15.18
CA GLU A 54 6.76 -6.23 -15.47
C GLU A 54 7.50 -5.69 -14.24
N LYS A 55 6.85 -4.81 -13.47
CA LYS A 55 7.40 -4.27 -12.22
C LYS A 55 7.62 -5.36 -11.17
N LEU A 56 6.65 -6.27 -11.03
CA LEU A 56 6.70 -7.40 -10.10
C LEU A 56 7.70 -8.47 -10.53
N ASP A 57 7.84 -8.73 -11.82
CA ASP A 57 8.82 -9.67 -12.37
C ASP A 57 10.26 -9.18 -12.16
N GLY A 58 10.47 -7.85 -12.22
CA GLY A 58 11.72 -7.20 -11.87
C GLY A 58 11.95 -7.01 -10.37
N TRP A 59 11.00 -7.40 -9.51
CA TRP A 59 11.08 -7.18 -8.07
C TRP A 59 12.03 -8.20 -7.43
N GLY A 60 13.30 -7.83 -7.30
CA GLY A 60 14.39 -8.71 -6.88
C GLY A 60 14.35 -9.28 -5.45
N ASN A 61 13.26 -9.04 -4.70
CA ASN A 61 13.04 -9.54 -3.34
C ASN A 61 11.75 -10.36 -3.29
N SER A 62 11.66 -11.35 -2.40
CA SER A 62 10.39 -12.04 -2.17
C SER A 62 9.32 -11.08 -1.65
N TYR A 63 8.09 -11.28 -2.11
CA TYR A 63 6.91 -10.51 -1.69
C TYR A 63 5.68 -11.41 -1.65
N GLN A 64 4.67 -10.98 -0.88
CA GLN A 64 3.32 -11.53 -0.95
C GLN A 64 2.44 -10.59 -1.79
N LEU A 65 1.85 -11.10 -2.87
CA LEU A 65 0.86 -10.34 -3.64
C LEU A 65 -0.51 -10.44 -2.97
N ILE A 66 -1.15 -9.30 -2.76
CA ILE A 66 -2.51 -9.19 -2.25
C ILE A 66 -3.34 -8.44 -3.28
N GLU A 67 -4.38 -9.11 -3.78
CA GLU A 67 -5.42 -8.50 -4.58
C GLU A 67 -6.50 -7.93 -3.65
N VAL A 68 -6.61 -6.60 -3.65
CA VAL A 68 -7.58 -5.88 -2.83
C VAL A 68 -8.92 -5.91 -3.54
N THR A 69 -9.88 -6.56 -2.88
CA THR A 69 -11.26 -6.68 -3.36
C THR A 69 -12.15 -5.57 -2.78
N SER A 70 -13.41 -5.56 -3.17
CA SER A 70 -14.39 -4.60 -2.64
C SER A 70 -14.65 -4.81 -1.14
N GLY A 71 -15.29 -3.83 -0.49
CA GLY A 71 -15.63 -3.92 0.94
C GLY A 71 -14.55 -3.36 1.88
N LEU A 72 -13.71 -2.44 1.40
CA LEU A 72 -12.66 -1.79 2.18
C LEU A 72 -13.15 -1.06 3.43
N GLY A 73 -14.45 -0.75 3.56
CA GLY A 73 -15.00 -0.15 4.78
C GLY A 73 -14.72 -0.95 6.06
N ALA A 74 -14.52 -2.26 5.94
CA ALA A 74 -14.14 -3.12 7.07
C ALA A 74 -12.71 -2.85 7.60
N SER A 75 -11.83 -2.20 6.84
CA SER A 75 -10.45 -1.92 7.25
C SER A 75 -10.29 -0.63 8.07
N VAL A 76 -11.38 0.08 8.37
CA VAL A 76 -11.34 1.34 9.13
C VAL A 76 -10.65 1.20 10.50
N SER A 77 -10.79 0.04 11.16
CA SER A 77 -10.08 -0.24 12.41
C SER A 77 -8.56 -0.28 12.20
N GLY A 78 -8.10 -0.83 11.08
CA GLY A 78 -6.68 -0.85 10.72
C GLY A 78 -6.11 0.55 10.49
N VAL A 79 -6.89 1.46 9.90
CA VAL A 79 -6.49 2.88 9.75
C VAL A 79 -6.26 3.52 11.13
N LEU A 80 -7.14 3.25 12.10
CA LEU A 80 -6.99 3.75 13.47
C LEU A 80 -5.78 3.13 14.18
N GLU A 81 -5.51 1.85 13.97
CA GLU A 81 -4.34 1.17 14.52
C GLU A 81 -3.03 1.78 13.99
N LEU A 82 -2.96 2.10 12.69
CA LEU A 82 -1.83 2.79 12.08
C LEU A 82 -1.61 4.18 12.71
N ALA A 83 -2.67 4.99 12.80
CA ALA A 83 -2.59 6.31 13.42
C ALA A 83 -2.17 6.25 14.90
N TYR A 84 -2.66 5.26 15.66
CA TYR A 84 -2.24 5.04 17.05
C TYR A 84 -0.77 4.61 17.15
N PHE A 85 -0.31 3.78 16.23
CA PHE A 85 1.09 3.36 16.16
C PHE A 85 2.02 4.56 15.89
N GLU A 86 1.71 5.36 14.88
CA GLU A 86 2.44 6.61 14.57
C GLU A 86 2.42 7.59 15.75
N TRP A 87 1.28 7.70 16.43
CA TRP A 87 1.16 8.50 17.64
C TRP A 87 2.11 8.00 18.75
N LYS A 88 2.23 6.69 18.97
CA LYS A 88 3.19 6.16 19.96
C LYS A 88 4.65 6.45 19.58
N MET A 89 4.97 6.55 18.29
CA MET A 89 6.32 6.92 17.80
C MET A 89 6.63 8.42 17.86
N GLY A 90 5.67 9.25 18.29
CA GLY A 90 5.85 10.70 18.43
C GLY A 90 5.47 11.52 17.20
N LEU A 91 4.94 10.90 16.13
CA LEU A 91 4.39 11.65 14.99
C LEU A 91 3.15 12.43 15.42
N ARG A 92 3.19 13.76 15.26
CA ARG A 92 2.11 14.69 15.62
C ARG A 92 1.97 15.75 14.51
N PRO A 93 1.51 15.37 13.30
CA PRO A 93 1.29 16.35 12.24
C PRO A 93 0.21 17.36 12.65
N ASP A 94 0.32 18.59 12.16
CA ASP A 94 -0.77 19.55 12.32
C ASP A 94 -1.94 19.11 11.43
N TRP A 95 -3.16 19.39 11.84
CA TRP A 95 -4.34 19.06 11.04
C TRP A 95 -4.33 19.79 9.69
N SER A 96 -3.68 20.95 9.61
CA SER A 96 -3.54 21.75 8.38
C SER A 96 -2.52 21.17 7.39
N ASP A 97 -1.68 20.22 7.81
CA ASP A 97 -0.74 19.52 6.93
C ASP A 97 -1.44 18.42 6.10
N ALA A 98 -2.66 18.02 6.46
CA ALA A 98 -3.40 16.99 5.77
C ALA A 98 -3.92 17.48 4.41
N LEU A 99 -3.19 17.17 3.35
CA LEU A 99 -3.60 17.46 1.97
C LEU A 99 -4.60 16.40 1.47
N PRO A 100 -5.81 16.79 1.04
CA PRO A 100 -6.77 15.84 0.51
C PRO A 100 -6.27 15.22 -0.80
N TYR A 101 -6.26 13.89 -0.85
CA TYR A 101 -6.05 13.15 -2.09
C TYR A 101 -7.37 13.03 -2.84
N TYR A 102 -7.68 14.02 -3.66
CA TYR A 102 -8.76 13.91 -4.63
C TYR A 102 -8.22 13.09 -5.80
N GLY A 103 -8.65 11.83 -5.95
CA GLY A 103 -8.20 10.89 -6.99
C GLY A 103 -8.44 11.31 -8.45
N GLN A 104 -8.50 12.61 -8.73
CA GLN A 104 -8.49 13.26 -10.03
C GLN A 104 -7.19 14.05 -10.23
N HIS A 105 -6.29 13.53 -11.07
CA HIS A 105 -5.20 14.30 -11.69
C HIS A 105 -5.07 13.91 -13.17
N PRO A 106 -4.83 14.89 -14.06
CA PRO A 106 -5.82 15.82 -14.58
C PRO A 106 -6.77 15.16 -15.61
N VAL A 107 -7.97 15.75 -15.78
CA VAL A 107 -8.72 15.59 -17.03
C VAL A 107 -7.86 16.25 -18.12
N LYS A 108 -7.36 15.49 -19.09
CA LYS A 108 -6.80 16.11 -20.30
C LYS A 108 -7.94 16.88 -20.96
N GLY A 109 -7.90 18.21 -20.86
CA GLY A 109 -8.79 19.09 -21.59
C GLY A 109 -8.68 18.77 -23.08
N HIS A 110 -9.83 18.73 -23.74
CA HIS A 110 -9.98 18.57 -25.18
C HIS A 110 -9.33 19.72 -25.95
#